data_AF-A0A1F5U199-F1
#
_entry.id   AF-A0A1F5U199-F1
#
_cell.length_a   1.000
_cell.length_b   1.000
_cell.length_c   1.000
_cell.angle_alpha   90.00
_cell.angle_beta   90.00
_cell.angle_gamma   90.00
#
_symmetry.space_group_name_H-M   'P 1'
#
loop_
_entity.id
_entity.type
_entity.pdbx_description
1 polymer ?
#
loop_
_entity_poly.entity_id
_entity_poly.type
_entity_poly.pdbx_seq_one_letter_code
_entity_poly.pdbx_strand_id
1 'polypeptide(L)' 'MDQKAMVEKCKKYLKVVYGEDTVSMDVTNNAVKDGNGVLSVDCTVLIGGSSSDWSKKFTFKNGEVTDMTWKRR' A
#
# COMPACT_ATOMS: atom_id res chain seq x y z
N MET A 1 -8.43 13.18 3.53
CA MET A 1 -7.74 12.09 4.25
C MET A 1 -6.25 12.37 4.22
N ASP A 2 -5.56 12.27 5.35
CA ASP A 2 -4.12 12.50 5.40
C ASP A 2 -3.31 11.26 4.94
N GLN A 3 -2.03 11.47 4.63
CA GLN A 3 -1.14 10.42 4.13
C GLN A 3 -0.91 9.28 5.15
N LYS A 4 -0.91 9.59 6.44
CA LYS A 4 -0.71 8.58 7.49
C LYS A 4 -1.87 7.60 7.52
N ALA A 5 -3.10 8.09 7.46
CA ALA A 5 -4.30 7.27 7.37
C ALA A 5 -4.33 6.42 6.09
N MET A 6 -3.85 6.96 4.96
CA MET A 6 -3.72 6.19 3.72
C MET A 6 -2.71 5.05 3.85
N VAL A 7 -1.55 5.30 4.44
CA VAL A 7 -0.52 4.27 4.68
C VAL A 7 -1.06 3.16 5.58
N GLU A 8 -1.75 3.50 6.66
CA GLU A 8 -2.34 2.48 7.55
C GLU A 8 -3.40 1.62 6.86
N LYS A 9 -4.19 2.21 5.96
CA LYS A 9 -5.14 1.45 5.12
C LYS A 9 -4.42 0.53 4.13
N CYS A 10 -3.31 0.97 3.52
CA CYS A 10 -2.52 0.13 2.64
C CYS A 10 -1.91 -1.06 3.42
N LYS A 11 -1.32 -0.83 4.59
CA LYS A 11 -0.80 -1.89 5.47
C LYS A 11 -1.88 -2.90 5.85
N LYS A 12 -3.05 -2.42 6.26
CA LYS A 12 -4.20 -3.27 6.58
C LYS A 12 -4.63 -4.11 5.38
N TYR A 13 -4.71 -3.51 4.20
CA TYR A 13 -5.06 -4.21 2.96
C TYR A 13 -4.05 -5.32 2.63
N LEU A 14 -2.74 -5.03 2.69
CA LEU A 14 -1.69 -6.03 2.47
C LEU A 14 -1.81 -7.21 3.45
N LYS A 15 -2.04 -6.93 4.74
CA LYS A 15 -2.20 -7.98 5.74
C LYS A 15 -3.43 -8.85 5.50
N VAL A 16 -4.58 -8.22 5.22
CA VAL A 16 -5.87 -8.93 5.10
C VAL A 16 -5.97 -9.69 3.77
N VAL A 17 -5.48 -9.12 2.67
CA VAL A 17 -5.66 -9.69 1.32
C VAL A 17 -4.50 -10.61 0.94
N TYR A 18 -3.27 -10.26 1.30
CA TYR A 18 -2.06 -10.99 0.88
C TYR A 18 -1.36 -11.72 2.02
N GLY A 19 -1.79 -11.53 3.27
CA GLY A 19 -1.10 -12.10 4.44
C GLY A 19 0.28 -11.49 4.69
N GLU A 20 0.58 -10.37 4.05
CA GLU A 20 1.89 -9.71 4.12
C GLU A 20 1.98 -8.80 5.35
N ASP A 21 3.08 -8.91 6.10
CA ASP A 21 3.44 -7.96 7.14
C ASP A 21 4.31 -6.85 6.54
N THR A 22 3.92 -5.60 6.73
CA THR A 22 4.70 -4.45 6.22
C THR A 22 5.86 -4.15 7.16
N VAL A 23 7.09 -4.28 6.66
CA VAL A 23 8.32 -3.94 7.38
C VAL A 23 8.64 -2.46 7.22
N SER A 24 8.58 -1.97 5.98
CA SER A 24 8.77 -0.56 5.62
C SER A 24 7.80 -0.18 4.49
N MET A 25 7.43 1.10 4.44
CA MET A 25 6.58 1.63 3.36
C MET A 25 6.84 3.13 3.22
N ASP A 26 7.41 3.51 2.08
CA ASP A 26 7.73 4.87 1.71
C ASP A 26 6.81 5.32 0.57
N VAL A 27 6.10 6.43 0.77
CA VAL A 27 5.23 6.99 -0.26
C VAL A 27 6.08 7.68 -1.32
N THR A 28 5.99 7.20 -2.55
CA THR A 28 6.73 7.75 -3.70
C THR A 28 5.88 8.73 -4.51
N ASN A 29 4.56 8.57 -4.49
CA ASN A 29 3.62 9.52 -5.09
C ASN A 29 2.24 9.42 -4.44
N ASN A 30 1.57 10.56 -4.26
CA ASN A 30 0.21 10.62 -3.72
C ASN A 30 -0.71 11.41 -4.65
N ALA A 31 -1.54 10.69 -5.40
CA ALA A 31 -2.57 11.26 -6.27
C ALA A 31 -3.99 11.05 -5.71
N VAL A 32 -4.13 10.77 -4.41
CA VAL A 32 -5.43 10.59 -3.77
C VAL A 32 -6.00 11.96 -3.38
N LYS A 33 -7.18 12.28 -3.91
CA LYS A 33 -7.97 13.49 -3.59
C LYS A 33 -9.34 13.08 -3.10
N ASP A 34 -9.76 13.63 -1.97
CA ASP A 34 -11.06 13.33 -1.35
C ASP A 34 -11.37 11.84 -1.23
N GLY A 35 -10.33 11.04 -0.93
CA GLY A 35 -10.44 9.58 -0.77
C GLY A 35 -10.48 8.78 -2.07
N ASN A 36 -10.24 9.41 -3.22
CA ASN A 36 -10.25 8.76 -4.53
C ASN A 36 -8.92 9.01 -5.25
N GLY A 37 -8.38 7.99 -5.92
CA GLY A 37 -7.14 8.11 -6.70
C GLY A 37 -6.13 7.01 -6.38
N VAL A 38 -4.85 7.27 -6.60
CA VAL A 38 -3.80 6.27 -6.44
C VAL A 38 -2.71 6.75 -5.49
N LEU A 39 -2.33 5.89 -4.55
CA LEU A 39 -1.13 6.05 -3.72
C LEU A 39 -0.05 5.08 -4.23
N SER A 40 1.11 5.59 -4.60
CA SER A 40 2.26 4.79 -4.99
C SER A 40 3.26 4.74 -3.85
N VAL A 41 3.77 3.54 -3.56
CA VAL A 41 4.73 3.31 -2.49
C VAL A 41 5.82 2.37 -2.95
N ASP A 42 6.98 2.50 -2.33
CA ASP A 42 7.98 1.43 -2.27
C ASP A 42 7.94 0.83 -0.87
N CYS A 43 8.02 -0.49 -0.76
CA CYS A 43 7.84 -1.18 0.52
C CYS A 43 8.62 -2.48 0.58
N THR A 44 9.04 -2.82 1.81
CA THR A 44 9.52 -4.16 2.16
C THR A 44 8.41 -4.88 2.91
N VAL A 45 8.06 -6.09 2.46
CA VAL A 45 7.04 -6.94 3.10
C VAL A 45 7.63 -8.29 3.49
N LEU A 46 7.10 -8.86 4.58
CA LEU A 46 7.45 -10.19 5.08
C LEU A 46 6.28 -11.14 4.83
N ILE A 47 6.56 -12.28 4.20
CA ILE A 47 5.60 -13.38 4.04
C ILE A 47 6.31 -14.72 4.25
N GLY A 48 5.74 -15.57 5.11
CA GLY A 48 6.34 -16.89 5.41
C GLY A 48 7.79 -16.83 5.93
N GLY A 49 8.16 -15.75 6.64
CA GLY A 49 9.52 -15.54 7.15
C GLY A 49 10.53 -15.01 6.13
N SER A 50 10.13 -14.76 4.88
CA SER A 50 10.99 -14.17 3.85
C SER A 50 10.57 -12.72 3.56
N SER A 51 11.53 -11.80 3.53
CA SER A 51 11.30 -10.41 3.16
C SER A 51 11.53 -10.18 1.66
N SER A 52 10.81 -9.21 1.09
CA SER A 52 10.96 -8.82 -0.32
C SER A 52 10.55 -7.38 -0.56
N ASP A 53 11.18 -6.75 -1.55
CA ASP A 53 10.97 -5.34 -1.90
C ASP A 53 10.11 -5.17 -3.15
N TRP A 54 9.18 -4.22 -3.08
CA TRP A 54 8.17 -4.01 -4.10
C TRP A 54 7.85 -2.54 -4.30
N SER A 55 7.56 -2.16 -5.55
CA SER A 55 6.80 -0.94 -5.85
C SER A 55 5.33 -1.31 -6.02
N LYS A 56 4.45 -0.71 -5.22
CA LYS A 56 3.01 -0.99 -5.20
C LYS A 56 2.21 0.28 -5.46
N LYS A 57 1.09 0.15 -6.17
CA LYS A 57 0.12 1.23 -6.40
C LYS A 57 -1.24 0.80 -5.86
N PHE A 58 -1.73 1.52 -4.86
CA PHE A 58 -3.02 1.28 -4.22
C PHE A 58 -4.08 2.22 -4.77
N THR A 59 -5.16 1.66 -5.29
CA THR A 59 -6.31 2.42 -5.79
C THR A 59 -7.29 2.65 -4.66
N PHE A 60 -7.51 3.92 -4.32
CA PHE A 60 -8.49 4.37 -3.35
C PHE A 60 -9.81 4.75 -4.03
N LYS A 61 -10.93 4.30 -3.44
CA LYS A 61 -12.28 4.79 -3.73
C LYS A 61 -13.02 5.03 -2.42
N ASN A 62 -13.63 6.20 -2.28
CA ASN A 62 -14.36 6.61 -1.05
C ASN A 62 -13.55 6.39 0.24
N GLY A 63 -12.24 6.60 0.18
CA GLY A 63 -11.33 6.46 1.30
C GLY A 63 -10.90 5.02 1.61
N GLU A 64 -11.32 4.01 0.84
CA GLU A 64 -10.91 2.62 1.00
C GLU A 64 -10.03 2.14 -0.15
N VAL A 65 -9.10 1.24 0.14
CA VAL A 65 -8.32 0.54 -0.90
C VAL A 65 -9.22 -0.48 -1.56
N THR A 66 -9.36 -0.38 -2.88
CA THR A 66 -10.22 -1.27 -3.68
C THR A 66 -9.45 -2.17 -4.61
N ASP A 67 -8.23 -1.78 -4.96
CA ASP A 67 -7.37 -2.52 -5.87
C ASP A 67 -5.91 -2.18 -5.61
N MET A 68 -5.01 -3.06 -6.05
CA MET A 68 -3.58 -2.87 -5.94
C MET A 68 -2.85 -3.53 -7.11
N THR A 69 -1.93 -2.77 -7.73
CA THR A 69 -0.97 -3.31 -8.69
C THR A 69 0.43 -3.29 -8.10
N TRP A 70 1.30 -4.21 -8.52
CA TRP A 70 2.64 -4.36 -7.96
C TRP A 70 3.65 -4.76 -9.02
N LYS A 71 4.90 -4.38 -8.79
CA LYS A 71 6.06 -4.86 -9.54
C LYS A 71 7.23 -5.07 -8.59
N ARG A 72 8.05 -6.07 -8.89
CA ARG A 72 9.27 -6.34 -8.14
C ARG A 72 10.25 -5.19 -8.35
N ARG A 73 10.94 -4.80 -7.28
CA ARG A 73 12.02 -3.81 -7.33
C ARG A 73 13.37 -4.49 -7.50
#